data_AF-A0A843IP16-F1
#
_entry.id   AF-A0A843IP16-F1
#
_cell.length_a   1.000
_cell.length_b   1.000
_cell.length_c   1.000
_cell.angle_alpha   90.00
_cell.angle_beta   90.00
_cell.angle_gamma   90.00
#
_symmetry.space_group_name_H-M   'P 1'
#
loop_
_entity.id
_entity.type
_entity.pdbx_description
1 polymer ?
#
loop_
_entity_poly.entity_id
_entity_poly.type
_entity_poly.pdbx_seq_one_letter_code
_entity_poly.pdbx_strand_id
1 'polypeptide(L)' 'MDANSIKYGILSFIIPGLGQYLNSDKQKGLALLGGAVILHIFIWFFANNPLGSLINTVYHLYAGYDAYKKY' A
#
# COMPACT_ATOMS: atom_id res chain seq x y z
N MET A 1 6.27 18.84 -8.71
CA MET A 1 5.44 17.80 -8.07
C MET A 1 4.08 17.90 -8.72
N ASP A 2 3.62 16.83 -9.34
CA ASP A 2 2.33 16.82 -10.01
C ASP A 2 1.23 16.52 -8.98
N ALA A 3 0.06 17.16 -9.11
CA ALA A 3 -1.05 16.92 -8.19
C ALA A 3 -1.53 15.46 -8.23
N ASN A 4 -1.32 14.82 -9.39
CA ASN A 4 -1.60 13.41 -9.63
C ASN A 4 -0.72 12.48 -8.78
N SER A 5 0.56 12.79 -8.65
CA SER A 5 1.51 12.02 -7.82
C SER A 5 1.06 11.93 -6.36
N ILE A 6 0.67 13.08 -5.79
CA ILE A 6 0.20 13.16 -4.42
C ILE A 6 -1.11 12.39 -4.26
N LYS A 7 -2.04 12.54 -5.20
CA LYS A 7 -3.32 11.82 -5.19
C LYS A 7 -3.12 10.31 -5.20
N TYR A 8 -2.29 9.78 -6.11
CA TYR A 8 -2.02 8.34 -6.18
C TYR A 8 -1.26 7.82 -4.98
N GLY A 9 -0.33 8.61 -4.43
CA GLY A 9 0.36 8.31 -3.18
C GLY A 9 -0.59 8.14 -2.00
N ILE A 10 -1.51 9.09 -1.80
CA ILE A 10 -2.51 9.02 -0.72
C ILE A 10 -3.44 7.82 -0.90
N LEU A 11 -3.92 7.58 -2.13
CA LEU A 11 -4.78 6.43 -2.42
C LEU A 11 -4.09 5.10 -2.10
N SER A 12 -2.82 4.94 -2.48
CA SER A 12 -2.04 3.74 -2.16
C SER A 12 -1.63 3.64 -0.70
N PHE A 13 -1.53 4.75 0.02
CA PHE A 13 -1.29 4.71 1.46
C PHE A 13 -2.50 4.18 2.23
N ILE A 14 -3.71 4.59 1.85
CA ILE A 14 -4.94 4.11 2.49
C ILE A 14 -5.22 2.67 2.07
N ILE A 15 -5.14 2.40 0.77
CA ILE A 15 -5.37 1.08 0.17
C ILE A 15 -4.13 0.70 -0.64
N PRO A 16 -3.22 -0.13 -0.09
CA PRO A 16 -2.01 -0.55 -0.80
C PRO A 16 -2.31 -1.08 -2.20
N GLY A 17 -1.68 -0.47 -3.20
CA GLY A 17 -1.85 -0.86 -4.61
C GLY A 17 -2.91 -0.07 -5.39
N LEU A 18 -3.78 0.71 -4.75
CA LEU A 18 -4.86 1.43 -5.43
C LEU A 18 -4.36 2.51 -6.40
N GLY A 19 -3.38 3.32 -5.99
CA GLY A 19 -2.75 4.33 -6.83
C GLY A 19 -2.03 3.73 -8.04
N GLN A 20 -1.32 2.61 -7.86
CA GLN A 20 -0.70 1.85 -8.97
C GLN A 20 -1.78 1.35 -9.95
N TYR A 21 -2.88 0.80 -9.42
CA TYR A 21 -3.96 0.25 -10.23
C TYR A 21 -4.66 1.32 -11.08
N LEU A 22 -4.89 2.50 -10.49
CA LEU A 22 -5.54 3.62 -11.17
C LEU A 22 -4.62 4.31 -12.18
N ASN A 23 -3.30 4.24 -12.03
CA ASN A 23 -2.34 4.79 -12.99
C ASN A 23 -1.79 3.74 -13.98
N SER A 24 -2.67 2.87 -14.48
CA SER A 24 -2.38 1.85 -15.52
C SER A 24 -1.41 0.71 -15.16
N ASP A 25 -0.78 0.70 -13.98
CA ASP A 25 0.09 -0.40 -13.50
C ASP A 25 -0.72 -1.42 -12.68
N LYS A 26 -1.69 -2.06 -13.34
CA LYS A 26 -2.67 -2.96 -12.70
C LYS A 26 -2.03 -4.17 -12.04
N GLN A 27 -0.98 -4.75 -12.64
CA GLN A 27 -0.29 -5.90 -12.09
C GLN A 27 0.37 -5.57 -10.76
N LYS A 28 1.07 -4.44 -10.69
CA LYS A 28 1.70 -4.00 -9.43
C LYS A 28 0.67 -3.60 -8.39
N GLY A 29 -0.42 -2.95 -8.79
CA GLY A 29 -1.53 -2.62 -7.91
C GLY A 29 -2.16 -3.85 -7.27
N LEU A 30 -2.46 -4.88 -8.06
CA LEU A 30 -3.00 -6.15 -7.56
C LEU A 30 -2.00 -6.89 -6.66
N ALA A 31 -0.71 -6.85 -6.96
CA ALA A 31 0.32 -7.48 -6.13
C ALA A 31 0.43 -6.81 -4.75
N LEU A 32 0.40 -5.48 -4.69
CA LEU A 32 0.43 -4.73 -3.42
C LEU A 32 -0.85 -4.89 -2.62
N LEU A 33 -2.01 -4.94 -3.29
CA LEU A 33 -3.29 -5.18 -2.62
C LEU A 33 -3.35 -6.60 -2.04
N GLY A 34 -2.96 -7.61 -2.83
CA GLY A 34 -2.88 -8.99 -2.38
C GLY A 34 -1.89 -9.16 -1.22
N GLY A 35 -0.72 -8.50 -1.31
CA GLY A 35 0.26 -8.47 -0.23
C GLY A 35 -0.29 -7.86 1.06
N ALA A 36 -1.05 -6.76 0.98
CA ALA A 36 -1.71 -6.16 2.13
C ALA A 36 -2.73 -7.10 2.78
N VAL A 37 -3.54 -7.81 1.99
CA VAL A 37 -4.51 -8.78 2.50
C VAL A 37 -3.81 -9.92 3.24
N ILE A 38 -2.77 -10.50 2.65
CA ILE A 38 -1.99 -11.58 3.26
C ILE A 38 -1.32 -11.10 4.55
N LEU A 39 -0.71 -9.90 4.51
CA LEU A 39 -0.07 -9.30 5.68
C LEU A 39 -1.08 -9.05 6.81
N HIS A 40 -2.27 -8.56 6.49
CA HIS A 40 -3.32 -8.31 7.47
C HIS A 40 -3.80 -9.60 8.13
N ILE A 41 -4.02 -10.65 7.35
CA ILE A 41 -4.35 -11.99 7.87
C ILE A 41 -3.23 -12.49 8.78
N PHE A 42 -1.98 -12.40 8.34
CA PHE A 42 -0.83 -12.84 9.12
C PHE A 42 -0.72 -12.10 10.45
N ILE A 43 -0.87 -10.78 10.45
CA ILE A 43 -0.82 -9.96 11.66
C ILE A 43 -1.96 -10.35 12.61
N TRP A 44 -3.18 -10.54 12.09
CA TRP A 44 -4.32 -10.89 12.92
C TRP A 44 -4.14 -12.22 13.67
N PHE A 45 -3.58 -13.23 13.00
CA PHE A 45 -3.36 -14.55 13.61
C PHE A 45 -2.09 -14.65 14.47
N PHE A 46 -1.00 -13.99 14.07
CA PHE A 46 0.33 -14.26 14.64
C PHE A 46 0.98 -13.05 15.34
N ALA A 47 0.58 -11.83 15.01
CA ALA A 47 1.26 -10.62 15.46
C ALA A 47 0.28 -9.51 15.85
N ASN A 48 -0.82 -9.86 16.52
CA ASN A 48 -1.84 -8.90 16.99
C ASN A 48 -1.34 -8.09 18.20
N ASN A 49 -0.25 -7.36 17.99
CA ASN A 49 0.49 -6.58 18.95
C ASN A 49 0.98 -5.29 18.26
N PRO A 50 1.57 -4.33 19.00
CA PRO A 50 2.04 -3.08 18.42
C PRO A 50 3.08 -3.25 17.29
N LEU A 51 3.88 -4.32 17.32
CA LEU A 51 4.85 -4.59 16.25
C LEU A 51 4.16 -4.98 14.94
N GLY A 52 3.11 -5.81 15.00
CA GLY A 52 2.32 -6.11 13.81
C GLY A 52 1.66 -4.87 13.23
N SER A 53 1.11 -4.00 14.09
CA SER A 53 0.58 -2.70 13.65
C SER A 53 1.64 -1.84 12.96
N LEU A 54 2.85 -1.75 13.52
CA LEU A 54 3.98 -1.03 12.92
C LEU A 54 4.35 -1.59 11.54
N ILE A 55 4.45 -2.91 11.40
CA ILE A 55 4.76 -3.57 10.11
C ILE A 55 3.68 -3.24 9.08
N ASN A 56 2.40 -3.30 9.47
CA ASN A 56 1.31 -2.93 8.57
C ASN A 56 1.41 -1.46 8.14
N THR A 57 1.67 -0.55 9.07
CA THR A 57 1.83 0.88 8.76
C THR A 57 3.01 1.12 7.80
N VAL A 58 4.14 0.45 8.00
CA VAL A 58 5.30 0.55 7.11
C VAL A 58 4.97 0.03 5.71
N TYR A 59 4.19 -1.04 5.59
CA TYR A 59 3.73 -1.55 4.30
C TYR A 59 2.86 -0.53 3.55
N HIS A 60 1.92 0.10 4.25
CA HIS A 60 1.08 1.16 3.69
C HIS A 60 1.91 2.37 3.27
N LEU A 61 2.88 2.80 4.09
CA LEU A 61 3.83 3.87 3.74
C LEU A 61 4.62 3.53 2.48
N TYR A 62 5.11 2.28 2.37
CA TYR A 62 5.83 1.81 1.20
C TYR A 62 4.95 1.87 -0.07
N ALA A 63 3.73 1.36 -0.01
CA ALA A 63 2.82 1.36 -1.16
C ALA A 63 2.45 2.79 -1.60
N GLY A 64 2.23 3.69 -0.63
CA GLY A 64 1.99 5.11 -0.88
C GLY A 64 3.20 5.82 -1.47
N TYR A 65 4.39 5.60 -0.92
CA TYR A 65 5.63 6.19 -1.45
C TYR A 65 5.94 5.70 -2.87
N ASP A 66 5.75 4.41 -3.13
CA ASP A 66 5.95 3.83 -4.45
C ASP A 66 5.02 4.47 -5.50
N ALA A 67 3.74 4.67 -5.15
CA ALA A 67 2.80 5.35 -6.03
C ALA A 67 3.18 6.83 -6.21
N TYR A 68 3.50 7.53 -5.12
CA TYR A 68 3.90 8.94 -5.16
C TYR A 68 5.15 9.20 -5.99
N LYS A 69 6.14 8.31 -5.92
CA LYS A 69 7.40 8.48 -6.63
C LYS A 69 7.27 8.18 -8.11
N LYS A 70 6.41 7.23 -8.48
CA LYS A 70 6.35 6.66 -9.83
C LYS A 70 5.30 7.33 -10.73
N TYR A 71 4.30 7.98 -10.13
CA TYR A 71 3.11 8.53 -10.79
C TYR A 71 2.88 9.97 -10.40
#